data_AF-A0A933H5E0-F1
#
_entry.id   AF-A0A933H5E0-F1
#
_cell.length_a   1.000
_cell.length_b   1.000
_cell.length_c   1.000
_cell.angle_alpha   90.00
_cell.angle_beta   90.00
_cell.angle_gamma   90.00
#
_symmetry.space_group_name_H-M   'P 1'
#
loop_
_entity.id
_entity.type
_entity.pdbx_description
1 polymer ?
#
loop_
_entity_poly.entity_id
_entity_poly.type
_entity_poly.pdbx_seq_one_letter_code
_entity_poly.pdbx_strand_id
1 'polypeptide(L)'
;MSTEGGERLKLRSSSRAPTVLIRYRRPEREGGVRPSDYEVTPVGEGSLPETLSALGAPVVTVTKRRDLYLLENVRIHLDKVEGLGAFLEFEAVVGPRHPEDHCRRRVEELLREFGILEADLVSASYSDLLLAACERPRILVTGPPGAGKTTLVRRIVEDLPPGRASGFYTEEVRGPRGRTGFRVKALSGEEGDLARLDSGNGPRVGRYVVDLESFERVALPTLAPREGAHLYVIDEIGKMELHSAAFVSAALRILDSPARLLATVAQQGGGLIESVKRRSEARLFALTKDNRDSLAATIAGLLEGAQAAGK
;
A
#
# COMPACT_ATOMS: atom_id res chain seq x y z
N MET A 1 6.79 9.26 -16.68
CA MET A 1 8.25 9.07 -16.83
C MET A 1 8.94 10.22 -16.13
N SER A 2 9.90 9.92 -15.25
CA SER A 2 10.86 10.92 -14.75
C SER A 2 12.10 10.77 -15.62
N THR A 3 12.55 11.84 -16.26
CA THR A 3 13.84 11.87 -16.97
C THR A 3 14.91 12.45 -16.05
N GLU A 4 16.19 12.10 -16.25
CA GLU A 4 17.30 12.69 -15.52
C GLU A 4 17.20 14.23 -15.55
N GLY A 5 17.04 14.88 -14.38
CA GLY A 5 16.93 16.35 -14.27
C GLY A 5 15.61 16.93 -13.71
N GLY A 6 14.69 16.10 -13.22
CA GLY A 6 13.44 16.54 -12.55
C GLY A 6 12.32 16.95 -13.50
N GLU A 7 12.45 16.59 -14.78
CA GLU A 7 11.41 16.76 -15.79
C GLU A 7 10.40 15.60 -15.74
N ARG A 8 9.12 15.94 -15.88
CA ARG A 8 8.01 15.00 -15.80
C ARG A 8 7.10 15.16 -17.00
N LEU A 9 6.59 14.02 -17.46
CA LEU A 9 5.64 13.95 -18.56
C LEU A 9 4.33 13.31 -18.09
N LYS A 10 3.21 13.97 -18.36
CA LYS A 10 1.86 13.51 -18.03
C LYS A 10 0.96 13.56 -19.25
N LEU A 11 0.37 12.42 -19.61
CA LEU A 11 -0.80 12.39 -20.50
C LEU A 11 -2.05 12.62 -19.65
N ARG A 12 -2.87 13.62 -20.00
CA ARG A 12 -4.13 13.91 -19.32
C ARG A 12 -5.28 13.74 -20.29
N SER A 13 -6.15 12.79 -19.98
CA SER A 13 -7.45 12.61 -20.63
C SER A 13 -8.55 13.09 -19.70
N SER A 14 -9.60 13.70 -20.24
CA SER A 14 -10.76 14.14 -19.45
C SER A 14 -12.04 14.03 -20.27
N SER A 15 -13.19 13.91 -19.61
CA SER A 15 -14.49 13.87 -20.28
C SER A 15 -14.95 15.22 -20.84
N ARG A 16 -14.30 16.33 -20.43
CA ARG A 16 -14.73 17.71 -20.75
C ARG A 16 -13.73 18.48 -21.61
N ALA A 17 -12.56 17.93 -21.88
CA ALA A 17 -11.48 18.59 -22.63
C ALA A 17 -10.64 17.56 -23.38
N PRO A 18 -10.05 17.95 -24.53
CA PRO A 18 -9.23 17.05 -25.33
C PRO A 18 -8.04 16.50 -24.55
N THR A 19 -7.57 15.34 -24.98
CA THR A 19 -6.37 14.73 -24.43
C THR A 19 -5.16 15.61 -24.72
N VAL A 20 -4.36 15.88 -23.69
CA VAL A 20 -3.17 16.71 -23.80
C VAL A 20 -1.97 16.02 -23.15
N LEU A 21 -0.81 16.26 -23.72
CA LEU A 21 0.47 15.90 -23.13
C LEU A 21 1.02 17.14 -22.41
N ILE A 22 1.39 16.97 -21.14
CA ILE A 22 1.89 18.06 -20.30
C ILE A 22 3.31 17.71 -19.88
N ARG A 23 4.27 18.53 -20.29
CA ARG A 23 5.65 18.49 -19.79
C ARG A 23 5.79 19.56 -18.73
N TYR A 24 6.30 19.20 -17.56
CA TYR A 24 6.52 20.15 -16.48
C TYR A 24 7.79 19.80 -15.72
N ARG A 25 8.43 20.82 -15.15
CA ARG A 25 9.61 20.65 -14.31
C ARG A 25 9.26 21.02 -12.89
N ARG A 26 9.66 20.19 -11.93
CA ARG A 26 9.49 20.49 -10.52
C ARG A 26 10.85 20.39 -9.82
N PRO A 27 11.50 21.52 -9.47
CA PRO A 27 12.70 21.45 -8.65
C PRO A 27 12.34 20.86 -7.27
N GLU A 28 13.16 19.95 -6.78
CA GLU A 28 13.04 19.41 -5.42
C GLU A 28 13.39 20.53 -4.43
N ARG A 29 12.37 21.16 -3.84
CA ARG A 29 12.51 22.05 -2.70
C ARG A 29 11.50 21.68 -1.62
N GLU A 30 11.91 21.75 -0.37
CA GLU A 30 11.07 21.47 0.80
C GLU A 30 10.10 22.64 1.10
N GLY A 31 8.86 22.31 1.45
CA GLY A 31 7.83 23.26 1.95
C GLY A 31 7.25 24.28 0.96
N GLY A 32 6.17 24.94 1.36
CA GLY A 32 5.67 26.21 0.81
C GLY A 32 4.95 26.20 -0.56
N VAL A 33 4.52 27.41 -0.95
CA VAL A 33 3.95 27.74 -2.28
C VAL A 33 5.05 27.67 -3.34
N ARG A 34 4.79 26.98 -4.45
CA ARG A 34 5.83 26.66 -5.44
C ARG A 34 5.49 27.19 -6.83
N PRO A 35 6.46 27.79 -7.54
CA PRO A 35 6.31 28.03 -8.96
C PRO A 35 6.37 26.70 -9.72
N SER A 36 5.59 26.60 -10.80
CA SER A 36 5.63 25.45 -11.70
C SER A 36 5.52 25.93 -13.13
N ASP A 37 6.55 25.68 -13.93
CA ASP A 37 6.53 25.89 -15.36
C ASP A 37 6.04 24.63 -16.06
N TYR A 38 5.09 24.79 -16.98
CA TYR A 38 4.53 23.69 -17.74
C TYR A 38 4.26 24.08 -19.18
N GLU A 39 4.38 23.09 -20.06
CA GLU A 39 4.10 23.16 -21.48
C GLU A 39 2.99 22.16 -21.81
N VAL A 40 1.97 22.58 -22.55
CA VAL A 40 0.80 21.76 -22.90
C VAL A 40 0.77 21.57 -24.41
N THR A 41 0.89 20.32 -24.85
CA THR A 41 0.80 19.92 -26.25
C THR A 41 -0.50 19.15 -26.48
N PRO A 42 -1.40 19.62 -27.37
CA PRO A 42 -2.57 18.85 -27.78
C PRO A 42 -2.18 17.51 -28.41
N VAL A 43 -2.92 16.45 -28.08
CA VAL A 43 -2.72 15.13 -28.68
C VAL A 43 -3.95 14.80 -29.51
N GLY A 44 -3.75 14.53 -30.80
CA GLY A 44 -4.83 14.08 -31.70
C GLY A 44 -5.30 12.66 -31.40
N GLU A 45 -6.38 12.23 -32.05
CA GLU A 45 -6.81 10.83 -32.00
C GLU A 45 -5.78 9.95 -32.73
N GLY A 46 -5.12 9.04 -32.02
CA GLY A 46 -4.07 8.20 -32.57
C GLY A 46 -3.47 7.22 -31.56
N SER A 47 -2.50 6.43 -32.02
CA SER A 47 -1.83 5.34 -31.29
C SER A 47 -0.85 5.79 -30.19
N LEU A 48 -0.96 7.03 -29.69
CA LEU A 48 -0.04 7.53 -28.65
C LEU A 48 -0.10 6.67 -27.37
N PRO A 49 -1.28 6.25 -26.86
CA PRO A 49 -1.33 5.34 -25.71
C PRO A 49 -0.62 4.00 -25.98
N GLU A 50 -0.77 3.44 -27.18
CA GLU A 50 -0.14 2.17 -27.58
C GLU A 50 1.38 2.33 -27.69
N THR A 51 1.83 3.44 -28.26
CA THR A 51 3.26 3.78 -28.38
C THR A 51 3.89 4.01 -27.00
N LEU A 52 3.21 4.74 -26.12
CA LEU A 52 3.65 4.92 -24.74
C LEU A 52 3.68 3.59 -23.97
N SER A 53 2.70 2.72 -24.20
CA SER A 53 2.69 1.38 -23.62
C SER A 53 3.88 0.53 -24.08
N ALA A 54 4.23 0.58 -25.36
CA ALA A 54 5.41 -0.11 -25.89
C ALA A 54 6.73 0.41 -25.28
N LEU A 55 6.75 1.66 -24.80
CA LEU A 55 7.87 2.28 -24.10
C LEU A 55 7.83 2.09 -22.57
N GLY A 56 6.90 1.28 -22.05
CA GLY A 56 6.79 0.99 -20.61
C GLY A 56 6.07 2.07 -19.79
N ALA A 57 5.27 2.92 -20.42
CA ALA A 57 4.41 3.92 -19.77
C ALA A 57 2.92 3.49 -19.81
N PRO A 58 2.07 3.95 -18.88
CA PRO A 58 2.38 4.87 -17.78
C PRO A 58 3.09 4.17 -16.61
N VAL A 59 3.99 4.92 -15.95
CA VAL A 59 4.64 4.51 -14.68
C VAL A 59 3.61 4.45 -13.54
N VAL A 60 2.63 5.36 -13.56
CA VAL A 60 1.49 5.37 -12.63
C VAL A 60 0.31 6.08 -13.29
N THR A 61 -0.90 5.60 -13.03
CA THR A 61 -2.15 6.22 -13.47
C THR A 61 -2.85 6.88 -12.28
N VAL A 62 -3.25 8.14 -12.43
CA VAL A 62 -3.99 8.89 -11.40
C VAL A 62 -5.41 9.15 -11.90
N THR A 63 -6.38 8.44 -11.32
CA THR A 63 -7.81 8.68 -11.55
C THR A 63 -8.38 9.56 -10.45
N LYS A 64 -9.07 10.63 -10.83
CA LYS A 64 -9.69 11.55 -9.87
C LYS A 64 -10.90 12.27 -10.41
N ARG A 65 -11.75 12.73 -9.50
CA ARG A 65 -12.80 13.72 -9.77
C ARG A 65 -12.33 15.08 -9.23
N ARG A 66 -12.44 16.12 -10.06
CA ARG A 66 -12.05 17.50 -9.71
C ARG A 66 -13.27 18.42 -9.79
N ASP A 67 -13.54 19.12 -8.70
CA ASP A 67 -14.40 20.30 -8.70
C ASP A 67 -13.48 21.54 -8.70
N LEU A 68 -13.59 22.38 -9.74
CA LEU A 68 -12.74 23.55 -9.96
C LEU A 68 -13.54 24.83 -9.69
N TYR A 69 -13.01 25.69 -8.84
CA TYR A 69 -13.51 27.04 -8.59
C TYR A 69 -12.46 28.07 -9.02
N LEU A 70 -12.91 29.22 -9.50
CA LEU A 70 -12.05 30.32 -9.88
C LEU A 70 -12.35 31.52 -8.97
N LEU A 71 -11.33 31.99 -8.27
CA LEU A 71 -11.39 33.19 -7.45
C LEU A 71 -10.29 34.13 -7.93
N GLU A 72 -10.68 35.16 -8.68
CA GLU A 72 -9.75 36.10 -9.33
C GLU A 72 -8.71 35.38 -10.20
N ASN A 73 -7.43 35.43 -9.84
CA ASN A 73 -6.33 34.75 -10.52
C ASN A 73 -5.95 33.39 -9.90
N VAL A 74 -6.70 32.93 -8.88
CA VAL A 74 -6.45 31.67 -8.18
C VAL A 74 -7.48 30.61 -8.60
N ARG A 75 -6.97 29.46 -9.01
CA ARG A 75 -7.76 28.24 -9.22
C ARG A 75 -7.74 27.43 -7.94
N ILE A 76 -8.93 27.03 -7.49
CA ILE A 76 -9.13 26.19 -6.32
C ILE A 76 -9.62 24.84 -6.79
N HIS A 77 -8.85 23.77 -6.56
CA HIS A 77 -9.23 22.41 -6.91
C HIS A 77 -9.63 21.64 -5.65
N LEU A 78 -10.84 21.06 -5.66
CA LEU A 78 -11.23 20.00 -4.75
C LEU A 78 -11.15 18.68 -5.50
N ASP A 79 -10.12 17.90 -5.17
CA ASP A 79 -9.81 16.64 -5.84
C ASP A 79 -10.20 15.46 -4.94
N LYS A 80 -10.98 14.52 -5.46
CA LYS A 80 -11.14 13.18 -4.88
C LYS A 80 -10.36 12.18 -5.72
N VAL A 81 -9.26 11.68 -5.19
CA VAL A 81 -8.29 10.82 -5.88
C VAL A 81 -8.47 9.37 -5.44
N GLU A 82 -8.63 8.46 -6.40
CA GLU A 82 -8.73 7.03 -6.13
C GLU A 82 -7.46 6.53 -5.41
N GLY A 83 -7.63 5.87 -4.26
CA GLY A 83 -6.54 5.34 -3.46
C GLY A 83 -5.83 6.32 -2.52
N LEU A 84 -6.07 7.64 -2.63
CA LEU A 84 -5.43 8.65 -1.76
C LEU A 84 -6.42 9.51 -0.94
N GLY A 85 -7.70 9.59 -1.33
CA GLY A 85 -8.69 10.38 -0.59
C GLY A 85 -8.94 11.77 -1.17
N ALA A 86 -9.25 12.74 -0.32
CA ALA A 86 -9.64 14.10 -0.71
C ALA A 86 -8.50 15.11 -0.50
N PHE A 87 -8.34 16.02 -1.45
CA PHE A 87 -7.28 17.04 -1.46
C PHE A 87 -7.81 18.39 -1.92
N LEU A 88 -7.20 19.45 -1.40
CA LEU A 88 -7.45 20.83 -1.78
C LEU A 88 -6.15 21.44 -2.32
N GLU A 89 -6.21 22.03 -3.51
CA GLU A 89 -5.06 22.65 -4.18
C GLU A 89 -5.39 24.10 -4.56
N PHE A 90 -4.44 25.00 -4.30
CA PHE A 90 -4.49 26.40 -4.74
C PHE A 90 -3.42 26.66 -5.80
N GLU A 91 -3.83 27.12 -6.98
CA GLU A 91 -2.94 27.43 -8.09
C GLU A 91 -3.17 28.88 -8.54
N ALA A 92 -2.26 29.78 -8.19
CA ALA A 92 -2.30 31.18 -8.61
C ALA A 92 -1.57 31.37 -9.94
N VAL A 93 -2.27 31.91 -10.94
CA VAL A 93 -1.68 32.15 -12.26
C VAL A 93 -0.86 33.44 -12.23
N VAL A 94 0.44 33.30 -12.45
CA VAL A 94 1.39 34.42 -12.52
C VAL A 94 1.30 35.09 -13.89
N GLY A 95 1.30 36.42 -13.92
CA GLY A 95 1.32 37.20 -15.15
C GLY A 95 1.60 38.68 -14.89
N PRO A 96 1.63 39.53 -15.93
CA PRO A 96 2.00 40.94 -15.78
C PRO A 96 1.14 41.72 -14.78
N ARG A 97 -0.14 41.33 -14.63
CA ARG A 97 -1.09 41.92 -13.66
C ARG A 97 -0.96 41.33 -12.25
N HIS A 98 -0.43 40.12 -12.13
CA HIS A 98 -0.32 39.37 -10.88
C HIS A 98 1.10 38.80 -10.79
N PRO A 99 2.07 39.61 -10.33
CA PRO A 99 3.44 39.16 -10.16
C PRO A 99 3.53 38.08 -9.08
N GLU A 100 4.62 37.31 -9.08
CA GLU A 100 4.79 36.14 -8.22
C GLU A 100 4.56 36.45 -6.73
N ASP A 101 5.10 37.55 -6.21
CA ASP A 101 4.92 37.94 -4.80
C ASP A 101 3.45 38.20 -4.43
N HIS A 102 2.67 38.75 -5.37
CA HIS A 102 1.24 38.94 -5.18
C HIS A 102 0.51 37.59 -5.15
N CYS A 103 0.80 36.71 -6.11
CA CYS A 103 0.24 35.36 -6.17
C CYS A 103 0.55 34.56 -4.89
N ARG A 104 1.79 34.64 -4.40
CA ARG A 104 2.22 33.95 -3.17
C ARG A 104 1.42 34.44 -1.95
N ARG A 105 1.34 35.75 -1.73
CA ARG A 105 0.55 36.34 -0.63
C ARG A 105 -0.92 35.91 -0.70
N ARG A 106 -1.51 35.89 -1.90
CA ARG A 106 -2.91 35.49 -2.08
C ARG A 106 -3.15 34.03 -1.69
N VAL A 107 -2.23 33.13 -2.06
CA VAL A 107 -2.31 31.72 -1.64
C VAL A 107 -2.15 31.59 -0.13
N GLU A 108 -1.22 32.31 0.49
CA GLU A 108 -1.03 32.32 1.95
C GLU A 108 -2.26 32.83 2.71
N GLU A 109 -2.94 33.86 2.19
CA GLU A 109 -4.23 34.34 2.71
C GLU A 109 -5.31 33.26 2.63
N LEU A 110 -5.44 32.59 1.48
CA LEU A 110 -6.41 31.51 1.31
C LEU A 110 -6.13 30.32 2.24
N LEU A 111 -4.86 29.95 2.44
CA LEU A 111 -4.50 28.92 3.42
C LEU A 111 -4.97 29.30 4.83
N ARG A 112 -4.80 30.57 5.24
CA ARG A 112 -5.29 31.06 6.53
C ARG A 112 -6.82 31.09 6.62
N GLU A 113 -7.50 31.58 5.58
CA GLU A 113 -8.97 31.67 5.53
C GLU A 113 -9.63 30.28 5.60
N PHE A 114 -9.02 29.27 4.95
CA PHE A 114 -9.48 27.89 4.98
C PHE A 114 -9.00 27.12 6.23
N GLY A 115 -8.19 27.73 7.10
CA GLY A 115 -7.69 27.11 8.32
C GLY A 115 -6.70 25.97 8.08
N ILE A 116 -5.95 26.01 6.98
CA ILE A 116 -4.99 24.98 6.59
C ILE A 116 -3.63 25.30 7.22
N LEU A 117 -3.12 24.37 8.02
CA LEU A 117 -1.85 24.52 8.72
C LEU A 117 -0.68 24.04 7.85
N GLU A 118 0.54 24.43 8.19
CA GLU A 118 1.74 23.93 7.50
C GLU A 118 1.86 22.39 7.58
N ALA A 119 1.38 21.78 8.66
CA ALA A 119 1.36 20.34 8.84
C ALA A 119 0.40 19.62 7.88
N ASP A 120 -0.59 20.33 7.33
CA ASP A 120 -1.54 19.80 6.36
C ASP A 120 -1.00 19.88 4.92
N LEU A 121 0.12 20.59 4.71
CA LEU A 121 0.68 20.79 3.38
C LEU A 121 1.37 19.53 2.87
N VAL A 122 0.87 19.02 1.74
CA VAL A 122 1.45 17.87 1.06
C VAL A 122 2.45 18.33 0.01
N SER A 123 3.74 18.02 0.22
CA SER A 123 4.83 18.40 -0.68
C SER A 123 4.91 17.52 -1.94
N ALA A 124 4.44 16.28 -1.84
CA ALA A 124 4.44 15.28 -2.90
C ALA A 124 3.27 15.45 -3.88
N SER A 125 3.46 15.13 -5.17
CA SER A 125 2.36 15.08 -6.13
C SER A 125 1.52 13.82 -5.95
N TYR A 126 0.30 13.78 -6.50
CA TYR A 126 -0.51 12.55 -6.47
C TYR A 126 0.21 11.33 -7.07
N SER A 127 0.99 11.52 -8.13
CA SER A 127 1.81 10.44 -8.69
C SER A 127 2.89 9.98 -7.72
N ASP A 128 3.52 10.88 -6.97
CA ASP A 128 4.54 10.51 -5.98
C ASP A 128 3.91 9.76 -4.81
N LEU A 129 2.75 10.23 -4.33
CA LEU A 129 2.01 9.57 -3.25
C LEU A 129 1.54 8.17 -3.67
N LEU A 130 1.04 8.02 -4.90
CA LEU A 130 0.65 6.71 -5.43
C LEU A 130 1.86 5.81 -5.68
N LEU A 131 2.98 6.35 -6.15
CA LEU A 131 4.21 5.58 -6.32
C LEU A 131 4.79 5.15 -4.98
N ALA A 132 4.82 6.02 -3.98
CA ALA A 132 5.24 5.68 -2.62
C ALA A 132 4.31 4.60 -1.99
N ALA A 133 3.00 4.68 -2.23
CA ALA A 133 2.06 3.64 -1.85
C ALA A 133 2.28 2.32 -2.62
N CYS A 134 2.68 2.41 -3.91
CA CYS A 134 3.07 1.27 -4.73
C CYS A 134 4.41 0.65 -4.31
N GLU A 135 5.36 1.44 -3.77
CA GLU A 135 6.67 1.01 -3.27
C GLU A 135 6.58 0.31 -1.90
N ARG A 136 5.47 0.51 -1.18
CA ARG A 136 5.23 -0.10 0.14
C ARG A 136 3.91 -0.88 0.15
N PRO A 137 3.75 -1.88 -0.74
CA PRO A 137 2.51 -2.62 -0.86
C PRO A 137 2.21 -3.35 0.45
N ARG A 138 1.02 -3.09 0.97
CA ARG A 138 0.39 -3.89 2.04
C ARG A 138 -0.61 -4.81 1.36
N ILE A 139 -0.23 -6.07 1.25
CA ILE A 139 -0.99 -7.09 0.54
C ILE A 139 -1.67 -7.96 1.57
N LEU A 140 -2.99 -8.03 1.48
CA LEU A 140 -3.82 -8.90 2.29
C LEU A 140 -4.43 -9.98 1.40
N VAL A 141 -4.36 -11.24 1.82
CA VAL A 141 -4.98 -12.36 1.12
C VAL A 141 -6.07 -12.95 2.00
N THR A 142 -7.29 -13.00 1.50
CA THR A 142 -8.44 -13.62 2.17
C THR A 142 -8.97 -14.77 1.33
N GLY A 143 -9.56 -15.77 1.96
CA GLY A 143 -10.15 -16.90 1.24
C GLY A 143 -10.65 -17.98 2.19
N PRO A 144 -11.48 -18.92 1.71
CA PRO A 144 -12.04 -19.95 2.56
C PRO A 144 -10.95 -20.82 3.22
N PRO A 145 -11.24 -21.48 4.35
CA PRO A 145 -10.34 -22.47 4.93
C PRO A 145 -9.94 -23.53 3.89
N GLY A 146 -8.66 -23.87 3.82
CA GLY A 146 -8.16 -24.86 2.83
C GLY A 146 -8.03 -24.34 1.38
N ALA A 147 -8.19 -23.04 1.12
CA ALA A 147 -7.94 -22.45 -0.21
C ALA A 147 -6.45 -22.49 -0.63
N GLY A 148 -5.53 -22.79 0.31
CA GLY A 148 -4.08 -22.81 0.06
C GLY A 148 -3.39 -21.45 0.26
N LYS A 149 -3.90 -20.62 1.18
CA LYS A 149 -3.32 -19.30 1.53
C LYS A 149 -1.86 -19.42 1.98
N THR A 150 -1.59 -20.32 2.92
CA THR A 150 -0.23 -20.68 3.36
C THR A 150 0.65 -21.11 2.20
N THR A 151 0.14 -21.93 1.28
CA THR A 151 0.89 -22.38 0.09
C THR A 151 1.25 -21.21 -0.81
N LEU A 152 0.34 -20.25 -1.01
CA LEU A 152 0.60 -19.03 -1.77
C LEU A 152 1.68 -18.18 -1.09
N VAL A 153 1.58 -17.97 0.23
CA VAL A 153 2.58 -17.18 0.98
C VAL A 153 3.95 -17.82 0.89
N ARG A 154 4.03 -19.14 1.12
CA ARG A 154 5.29 -19.88 1.04
C ARG A 154 5.94 -19.75 -0.32
N ARG A 155 5.19 -19.94 -1.40
CA ARG A 155 5.70 -19.78 -2.77
C ARG A 155 6.30 -18.39 -3.00
N ILE A 156 5.58 -17.34 -2.61
CA ILE A 156 6.06 -15.95 -2.74
C ILE A 156 7.35 -15.72 -1.94
N VAL A 157 7.44 -16.28 -0.74
CA VAL A 157 8.62 -16.11 0.11
C VAL A 157 9.82 -16.93 -0.37
N GLU A 158 9.58 -18.13 -0.91
CA GLU A 158 10.61 -18.99 -1.49
C GLU A 158 11.25 -18.36 -2.74
N ASP A 159 10.50 -17.54 -3.49
CA ASP A 159 11.00 -16.79 -4.65
C ASP A 159 11.83 -15.53 -4.26
N LEU A 160 11.83 -15.12 -2.99
CA LEU A 160 12.59 -13.96 -2.51
C LEU A 160 14.03 -14.31 -2.12
N PRO A 161 15.00 -13.39 -2.31
CA PRO A 161 16.35 -13.59 -1.81
C PRO A 161 16.38 -13.80 -0.29
N PRO A 162 17.25 -14.70 0.23
CA PRO A 162 17.38 -14.94 1.65
C PRO A 162 17.59 -13.65 2.45
N GLY A 163 16.90 -13.52 3.59
CA GLY A 163 17.02 -12.36 4.49
C GLY A 163 16.21 -11.12 4.07
N ARG A 164 15.50 -11.14 2.94
CA ARG A 164 14.64 -10.02 2.51
C ARG A 164 13.26 -9.98 3.18
N ALA A 165 12.83 -11.09 3.77
CA ALA A 165 11.55 -11.22 4.46
C ALA A 165 11.75 -11.65 5.92
N SER A 166 10.89 -11.16 6.80
CA SER A 166 10.80 -11.59 8.20
C SER A 166 9.34 -11.85 8.55
N GLY A 167 9.08 -12.88 9.34
CA GLY A 167 7.71 -13.26 9.65
C GLY A 167 7.57 -14.74 9.94
N PHE A 168 6.33 -15.21 9.90
CA PHE A 168 5.99 -16.61 10.12
C PHE A 168 4.82 -17.04 9.24
N TYR A 169 4.67 -18.36 9.10
CA TYR A 169 3.49 -18.99 8.53
C TYR A 169 2.96 -20.11 9.41
N THR A 170 1.69 -20.49 9.21
CA THR A 170 1.01 -21.54 9.96
C THR A 170 0.87 -22.80 9.09
N GLU A 171 1.10 -23.98 9.66
CA GLU A 171 0.90 -25.26 8.98
C GLU A 171 -0.09 -26.15 9.72
N GLU A 172 -1.02 -26.75 9.00
CA GLU A 172 -1.90 -27.77 9.56
C GLU A 172 -1.12 -29.05 9.88
N VAL A 173 -1.15 -29.49 11.13
CA VAL A 173 -0.64 -30.79 11.53
C VAL A 173 -1.74 -31.82 11.38
N ARG A 174 -1.49 -32.86 10.58
CA ARG A 174 -2.44 -33.95 10.31
C ARG A 174 -1.88 -35.27 10.83
N GLY A 175 -2.72 -36.01 11.55
CA GLY A 175 -2.45 -37.37 11.98
C GLY A 175 -3.35 -38.39 11.26
N PRO A 176 -3.30 -39.67 11.67
CA PRO A 176 -4.06 -40.75 11.01
C PRO A 176 -5.58 -40.53 11.00
N ARG A 177 -6.12 -39.78 11.98
CA ARG A 177 -7.56 -39.49 12.15
C ARG A 177 -7.94 -38.06 11.74
N GLY A 178 -7.11 -37.40 10.93
CA GLY A 178 -7.34 -36.03 10.45
C GLY A 178 -6.50 -34.97 11.17
N ARG A 179 -6.94 -33.70 11.11
CA ARG A 179 -6.17 -32.55 11.63
C ARG A 179 -6.05 -32.55 13.15
N THR A 180 -4.82 -32.71 13.63
CA THR A 180 -4.48 -32.83 15.06
C THR A 180 -4.04 -31.51 15.70
N GLY A 181 -3.66 -30.51 14.91
CA GLY A 181 -3.25 -29.20 15.42
C GLY A 181 -2.76 -28.27 14.33
N PHE A 182 -2.07 -27.22 14.76
CA PHE A 182 -1.46 -26.20 13.93
C PHE A 182 -0.08 -25.88 14.47
N ARG A 183 0.89 -25.69 13.58
CA ARG A 183 2.26 -25.31 13.89
C ARG A 183 2.53 -23.91 13.36
N VAL A 184 3.22 -23.09 14.13
CA VAL A 184 3.81 -21.84 13.65
C VAL A 184 5.26 -22.08 13.26
N LYS A 185 5.67 -21.54 12.10
CA LYS A 185 7.03 -21.61 11.59
C LYS A 185 7.51 -20.23 11.20
N ALA A 186 8.57 -19.76 11.84
CA ALA A 186 9.27 -18.56 11.45
C ALA A 186 10.03 -18.78 10.12
N LEU A 187 10.18 -17.72 9.34
CA LEU A 187 11.01 -17.75 8.13
C LEU A 187 12.50 -18.01 8.43
N SER A 188 12.93 -17.77 9.67
CA SER A 188 14.26 -18.13 10.16
C SER A 188 14.46 -19.63 10.40
N GLY A 189 13.38 -20.43 10.35
CA GLY A 189 13.40 -21.87 10.60
C GLY A 189 12.99 -22.28 12.01
N GLU A 190 12.80 -21.34 12.94
CA GLU A 190 12.27 -21.65 14.28
C GLU A 190 10.81 -22.11 14.17
N GLU A 191 10.42 -23.15 14.91
CA GLU A 191 9.07 -23.69 14.89
C GLU A 191 8.52 -23.99 16.29
N GLY A 192 7.20 -23.97 16.42
CA GLY A 192 6.50 -24.26 17.67
C GLY A 192 5.04 -24.58 17.42
N ASP A 193 4.40 -25.25 18.37
CA ASP A 193 2.97 -25.51 18.25
C ASP A 193 2.18 -24.21 18.45
N LEU A 194 1.18 -23.98 17.60
CA LEU A 194 0.20 -22.88 17.73
C LEU A 194 -1.05 -23.38 18.47
N ALA A 195 -1.56 -24.54 18.09
CA ALA A 195 -2.72 -25.13 18.76
C ALA A 195 -2.75 -26.65 18.61
N ARG A 196 -3.24 -27.35 19.64
CA ARG A 196 -3.30 -28.82 19.70
C ARG A 196 -4.70 -29.30 20.09
N LEU A 197 -5.08 -30.49 19.67
CA LEU A 197 -6.32 -31.16 20.07
C LEU A 197 -6.34 -31.39 21.59
N ASP A 198 -7.37 -30.88 22.26
CA ASP A 198 -7.75 -31.19 23.65
C ASP A 198 -6.59 -31.25 24.67
N SER A 199 -5.54 -30.44 24.49
CA SER A 199 -4.32 -30.49 25.32
C SER A 199 -3.84 -29.09 25.69
N GLY A 200 -3.65 -28.84 26.99
CA GLY A 200 -3.13 -27.58 27.55
C GLY A 200 -4.17 -26.72 28.27
N ASN A 201 -3.70 -25.61 28.88
CA ASN A 201 -4.52 -24.65 29.65
C ASN A 201 -4.80 -23.34 28.91
N GLY A 202 -4.55 -23.28 27.61
CA GLY A 202 -4.72 -22.07 26.82
C GLY A 202 -6.16 -21.83 26.33
N PRO A 203 -6.38 -20.72 25.61
CA PRO A 203 -7.68 -20.39 25.02
C PRO A 203 -8.19 -21.49 24.09
N ARG A 204 -9.49 -21.76 24.11
CA ARG A 204 -10.12 -22.75 23.22
C ARG A 204 -10.73 -22.10 21.98
N VAL A 205 -10.40 -22.66 20.82
CA VAL A 205 -11.00 -22.32 19.53
C VAL A 205 -11.53 -23.59 18.88
N GLY A 206 -12.83 -23.85 19.04
CA GLY A 206 -13.44 -25.12 18.67
C GLY A 206 -12.88 -26.26 19.51
N ARG A 207 -12.34 -27.30 18.87
CA ARG A 207 -11.70 -28.47 19.51
C ARG A 207 -10.20 -28.30 19.79
N TYR A 208 -9.66 -27.12 19.52
CA TYR A 208 -8.24 -26.84 19.64
C TYR A 208 -7.97 -25.93 20.84
N VAL A 209 -6.91 -26.23 21.57
CA VAL A 209 -6.38 -25.39 22.64
C VAL A 209 -5.15 -24.68 22.08
N VAL A 210 -5.14 -23.35 22.17
CA VAL A 210 -4.05 -22.48 21.66
C VAL A 210 -2.91 -22.46 22.67
N ASP A 211 -1.69 -22.70 22.20
CA ASP A 211 -0.45 -22.63 22.99
C ASP A 211 0.18 -21.25 22.80
N LEU A 212 -0.29 -20.28 23.61
CA LEU A 212 0.14 -18.88 23.48
C LEU A 212 1.63 -18.70 23.72
N GLU A 213 2.19 -19.41 24.71
CA GLU A 213 3.62 -19.30 25.04
C GLU A 213 4.49 -19.79 23.88
N SER A 214 4.16 -20.95 23.31
CA SER A 214 4.86 -21.48 22.14
C SER A 214 4.69 -20.58 20.91
N PHE A 215 3.48 -20.05 20.68
CA PHE A 215 3.23 -19.12 19.59
C PHE A 215 4.02 -17.82 19.73
N GLU A 216 3.98 -17.19 20.90
CA GLU A 216 4.63 -15.90 21.15
C GLU A 216 6.16 -16.01 21.04
N ARG A 217 6.74 -17.10 21.55
CA ARG A 217 8.17 -17.38 21.44
C ARG A 217 8.65 -17.39 19.98
N VAL A 218 7.87 -17.98 19.07
CA VAL A 218 8.24 -18.11 17.65
C VAL A 218 7.84 -16.87 16.84
N ALA A 219 6.64 -16.35 17.05
CA ALA A 219 6.07 -15.29 16.22
C ALA A 219 6.62 -13.90 16.57
N LEU A 220 6.66 -13.52 17.85
CA LEU A 220 6.97 -12.13 18.24
C LEU A 220 8.36 -11.66 17.81
N PRO A 221 9.44 -12.47 17.91
CA PRO A 221 10.78 -12.06 17.45
C PRO A 221 10.85 -11.76 15.96
N THR A 222 9.94 -12.33 15.16
CA THR A 222 9.86 -12.09 13.70
C THR A 222 9.17 -10.78 13.37
N LEU A 223 8.39 -10.22 14.30
CA LEU A 223 7.64 -8.97 14.15
C LEU A 223 8.33 -7.76 14.79
N ALA A 224 9.55 -7.94 15.30
CA ALA A 224 10.38 -6.86 15.79
C ALA A 224 10.82 -5.96 14.63
N PRO A 225 10.98 -4.64 14.85
CA PRO A 225 11.59 -3.76 13.87
C PRO A 225 12.98 -4.27 13.50
N ARG A 226 13.28 -4.35 12.21
CA ARG A 226 14.59 -4.76 11.70
C ARG A 226 15.06 -3.71 10.69
N GLU A 227 16.28 -3.21 10.86
CA GLU A 227 16.93 -2.40 9.84
C GLU A 227 17.11 -3.26 8.58
N GLY A 228 16.63 -2.78 7.44
CA GLY A 228 16.70 -3.50 6.16
C GLY A 228 15.68 -4.63 5.97
N ALA A 229 14.70 -4.83 6.85
CA ALA A 229 13.61 -5.77 6.56
C ALA A 229 12.66 -5.16 5.53
N HIS A 230 12.69 -5.70 4.31
CA HIS A 230 11.94 -5.16 3.17
C HIS A 230 10.54 -5.76 3.05
N LEU A 231 10.18 -6.82 3.78
CA LEU A 231 8.85 -7.42 3.77
C LEU A 231 8.55 -8.14 5.08
N TYR A 232 7.45 -7.79 5.75
CA TYR A 232 6.88 -8.59 6.83
C TYR A 232 5.88 -9.60 6.28
N VAL A 233 5.94 -10.83 6.79
CA VAL A 233 5.03 -11.93 6.42
C VAL A 233 4.25 -12.40 7.64
N ILE A 234 2.93 -12.31 7.58
CA ILE A 234 2.05 -12.77 8.66
C ILE A 234 0.99 -13.69 8.06
N ASP A 235 1.22 -15.00 8.09
CA ASP A 235 0.16 -15.92 7.71
C ASP A 235 -0.89 -16.02 8.83
N GLU A 236 -2.14 -15.99 8.42
CA GLU A 236 -3.33 -16.28 9.21
C GLU A 236 -3.53 -15.33 10.41
N ILE A 237 -3.86 -14.07 10.13
CA ILE A 237 -4.52 -13.18 11.11
C ILE A 237 -5.95 -13.71 11.30
N GLY A 238 -6.08 -14.66 12.21
CA GLY A 238 -7.29 -15.44 12.46
C GLY A 238 -7.67 -15.48 13.93
N LYS A 239 -8.64 -16.34 14.27
CA LYS A 239 -9.20 -16.39 15.63
C LYS A 239 -8.19 -16.88 16.67
N MET A 240 -7.23 -17.72 16.28
CA MET A 240 -6.30 -18.36 17.23
C MET A 240 -5.21 -17.39 17.67
N GLU A 241 -4.66 -16.64 16.73
CA GLU A 241 -3.55 -15.71 16.90
C GLU A 241 -3.99 -14.46 17.67
N LEU A 242 -5.24 -14.02 17.46
CA LEU A 242 -5.82 -12.87 18.14
C LEU A 242 -6.00 -13.04 19.66
N HIS A 243 -5.81 -14.24 20.19
CA HIS A 243 -5.76 -14.45 21.64
C HIS A 243 -4.46 -13.95 22.29
N SER A 244 -3.39 -13.75 21.51
CA SER A 244 -2.17 -13.10 22.01
C SER A 244 -2.28 -11.58 21.86
N ALA A 245 -2.39 -10.87 23.00
CA ALA A 245 -2.40 -9.41 23.02
C ALA A 245 -1.08 -8.81 22.50
N ALA A 246 0.04 -9.48 22.79
CA ALA A 246 1.36 -9.08 22.31
C ALA A 246 1.44 -9.15 20.77
N PHE A 247 0.91 -10.22 20.18
CA PHE A 247 0.84 -10.37 18.73
C PHE A 247 -0.05 -9.29 18.09
N VAL A 248 -1.24 -9.04 18.66
CA VAL A 248 -2.14 -7.98 18.17
C VAL A 248 -1.44 -6.62 18.14
N SER A 249 -0.74 -6.27 19.22
CA SER A 249 0.04 -5.03 19.30
C SER A 249 1.17 -4.99 18.26
N ALA A 250 1.90 -6.09 18.06
CA ALA A 250 2.96 -6.17 17.07
C ALA A 250 2.45 -6.07 15.63
N ALA A 251 1.34 -6.73 15.31
CA ALA A 251 0.70 -6.67 14.00
C ALA A 251 0.19 -5.25 13.69
N LEU A 252 -0.46 -4.60 14.65
CA LEU A 252 -0.91 -3.20 14.52
C LEU A 252 0.27 -2.26 14.28
N ARG A 253 1.36 -2.40 15.04
CA ARG A 253 2.58 -1.61 14.83
C ARG A 253 3.14 -1.77 13.43
N ILE A 254 3.16 -2.97 12.86
CA ILE A 254 3.60 -3.19 11.47
C ILE A 254 2.64 -2.52 10.48
N LEU A 255 1.33 -2.69 10.70
CA LEU A 255 0.28 -2.06 9.89
C LEU A 255 0.33 -0.52 9.93
N ASP A 256 0.79 0.07 11.03
CA ASP A 256 0.94 1.52 11.21
C ASP A 256 2.34 2.03 10.80
N SER A 257 3.31 1.14 10.63
CA SER A 257 4.67 1.45 10.17
C SER A 257 4.79 1.53 8.66
N PRO A 258 5.82 2.20 8.10
CA PRO A 258 6.06 2.22 6.65
C PRO A 258 6.50 0.87 6.03
N ALA A 259 6.53 -0.22 6.80
CA ALA A 259 7.02 -1.50 6.30
C ALA A 259 6.05 -2.15 5.31
N ARG A 260 6.62 -2.88 4.36
CA ARG A 260 5.87 -3.68 3.39
C ARG A 260 5.31 -4.91 4.09
N LEU A 261 4.11 -5.33 3.72
CA LEU A 261 3.40 -6.41 4.42
C LEU A 261 2.78 -7.37 3.41
N LEU A 262 2.97 -8.66 3.62
CA LEU A 262 2.17 -9.73 3.04
C LEU A 262 1.50 -10.48 4.20
N ALA A 263 0.19 -10.36 4.32
CA ALA A 263 -0.55 -11.07 5.36
C ALA A 263 -1.73 -11.84 4.78
N THR A 264 -2.08 -12.96 5.41
CA THR A 264 -3.35 -13.64 5.13
C THR A 264 -4.32 -13.39 6.27
N VAL A 265 -5.59 -13.17 5.95
CA VAL A 265 -6.60 -12.77 6.93
C VAL A 265 -7.80 -13.72 6.80
N ALA A 266 -8.36 -14.13 7.94
CA ALA A 266 -9.55 -14.99 7.95
C ALA A 266 -10.70 -14.33 7.17
N GLN A 267 -11.46 -15.10 6.40
CA GLN A 267 -12.56 -14.57 5.56
C GLN A 267 -13.67 -13.92 6.39
N GLN A 268 -13.94 -14.46 7.57
CA GLN A 268 -14.93 -13.95 8.52
C GLN A 268 -14.29 -13.77 9.89
N GLY A 269 -14.73 -12.74 10.61
CA GLY A 269 -14.26 -12.39 11.95
C GLY A 269 -14.57 -10.93 12.27
N GLY A 270 -14.61 -10.58 13.55
CA GLY A 270 -14.80 -9.20 14.02
C GLY A 270 -13.49 -8.55 14.47
N GLY A 271 -13.56 -7.29 14.91
CA GLY A 271 -12.43 -6.58 15.50
C GLY A 271 -11.29 -6.36 14.50
N LEU A 272 -10.09 -6.83 14.84
CA LEU A 272 -8.87 -6.62 14.04
C LEU A 272 -9.01 -7.16 12.60
N ILE A 273 -9.70 -8.29 12.41
CA ILE A 273 -9.88 -8.90 11.08
C ILE A 273 -10.61 -7.94 10.13
N GLU A 274 -11.66 -7.29 10.59
CA GLU A 274 -12.38 -6.32 9.76
C GLU A 274 -11.63 -5.01 9.62
N SER A 275 -11.00 -4.52 10.70
CA SER A 275 -10.28 -3.24 10.64
C SER A 275 -9.11 -3.31 9.66
N VAL A 276 -8.38 -4.44 9.61
CA VAL A 276 -7.28 -4.67 8.67
C VAL A 276 -7.77 -4.68 7.22
N LYS A 277 -8.92 -5.31 6.95
CA LYS A 277 -9.51 -5.34 5.60
C LYS A 277 -10.06 -4.01 5.11
N ARG A 278 -10.43 -3.10 6.02
CA ARG A 278 -11.00 -1.78 5.69
C ARG A 278 -9.95 -0.69 5.45
N ARG A 279 -8.66 -0.97 5.67
CA ARG A 279 -7.58 0.00 5.43
C ARG A 279 -7.43 0.29 3.94
N SER A 280 -7.54 1.56 3.56
CA SER A 280 -7.42 2.02 2.16
C SER A 280 -6.04 1.76 1.55
N GLU A 281 -5.01 1.67 2.39
CA GLU A 281 -3.62 1.42 2.01
C GLU A 281 -3.34 -0.07 1.75
N ALA A 282 -4.26 -0.95 2.14
CA ALA A 282 -4.12 -2.39 1.98
C ALA A 282 -4.86 -2.90 0.74
N ARG A 283 -4.15 -3.64 -0.11
CA ARG A 283 -4.73 -4.34 -1.26
C ARG A 283 -5.21 -5.71 -0.83
N LEU A 284 -6.52 -5.90 -0.80
CA LEU A 284 -7.14 -7.17 -0.43
C LEU A 284 -7.41 -8.04 -1.66
N PHE A 285 -6.84 -9.23 -1.68
CA PHE A 285 -7.03 -10.23 -2.73
C PHE A 285 -7.84 -11.42 -2.21
N ALA A 286 -8.86 -11.83 -2.98
CA ALA A 286 -9.63 -13.03 -2.69
C ALA A 286 -9.00 -14.25 -3.40
N LEU A 287 -8.50 -15.19 -2.60
CA LEU A 287 -7.94 -16.45 -3.06
C LEU A 287 -9.02 -17.52 -3.19
N THR A 288 -9.07 -18.14 -4.35
CA THR A 288 -9.78 -19.39 -4.65
C THR A 288 -8.77 -20.46 -5.06
N LYS A 289 -9.22 -21.71 -5.23
CA LYS A 289 -8.34 -22.77 -5.71
C LYS A 289 -7.88 -22.53 -7.16
N ASP A 290 -8.74 -21.91 -7.97
CA ASP A 290 -8.52 -21.73 -9.40
C ASP A 290 -7.60 -20.56 -9.74
N ASN A 291 -7.55 -19.54 -8.88
CA ASN A 291 -6.75 -18.33 -9.12
C ASN A 291 -5.42 -18.30 -8.34
N ARG A 292 -5.06 -19.36 -7.62
CA ARG A 292 -3.90 -19.36 -6.73
C ARG A 292 -2.59 -19.02 -7.44
N ASP A 293 -2.35 -19.64 -8.59
CA ASP A 293 -1.07 -19.51 -9.28
C ASP A 293 -0.94 -18.15 -9.99
N SER A 294 -2.01 -17.66 -10.61
CA SER A 294 -2.05 -16.33 -11.20
C SER A 294 -1.98 -15.23 -10.14
N LEU A 295 -2.62 -15.43 -8.98
CA LEU A 295 -2.56 -14.50 -7.87
C LEU A 295 -1.16 -14.45 -7.24
N ALA A 296 -0.49 -15.60 -7.10
CA ALA A 296 0.90 -15.64 -6.62
C ALA A 296 1.83 -14.81 -7.52
N ALA A 297 1.73 -14.98 -8.85
CA ALA A 297 2.51 -14.19 -9.80
C ALA A 297 2.17 -12.68 -9.74
N THR A 298 0.89 -12.34 -9.58
CA THR A 298 0.44 -10.94 -9.43
C THR A 298 1.03 -10.31 -8.17
N ILE A 299 0.97 -11.02 -7.04
CA ILE A 299 1.51 -10.54 -5.76
C ILE A 299 3.03 -10.41 -5.82
N ALA A 300 3.73 -11.39 -6.40
CA ALA A 300 5.17 -11.34 -6.59
C ALA A 300 5.58 -10.11 -7.43
N GLY A 301 4.92 -9.85 -8.56
CA GLY A 301 5.19 -8.66 -9.37
C GLY A 301 4.94 -7.34 -8.65
N LEU A 302 3.90 -7.25 -7.81
CA LEU A 302 3.68 -6.09 -6.94
C LEU A 302 4.78 -5.94 -5.89
N LEU A 303 5.33 -7.05 -5.41
CA LEU A 303 6.42 -7.05 -4.45
C LEU A 303 7.78 -6.68 -5.10
N GLU A 304 8.01 -7.05 -6.35
CA GLU A 304 9.24 -6.75 -7.09
C GLU A 304 9.26 -5.34 -7.68
N GLY A 305 8.16 -4.85 -8.27
CA GLY A 305 8.08 -3.51 -8.87
C GLY A 305 8.36 -2.38 -7.85
N ALA A 306 8.09 -2.66 -6.58
CA ALA A 306 8.40 -1.80 -5.45
C ALA A 306 9.87 -1.87 -4.97
N GLN A 307 10.65 -2.87 -5.37
CA GLN A 307 12.09 -2.95 -5.09
C GLN A 307 12.93 -2.20 -6.14
N ALA A 308 12.45 -2.07 -7.37
CA ALA A 308 13.18 -1.43 -8.47
C ALA A 308 13.19 0.11 -8.39
N ALA A 309 12.21 0.72 -7.72
CA ALA A 309 12.10 2.18 -7.59
C ALA A 309 12.95 2.78 -6.44
N GLY A 310 13.62 1.94 -5.65
CA GLY A 310 14.49 2.34 -4.54
C GLY A 310 15.99 2.23 -4.82
N LYS A 311 16.41 2.19 -6.10
CA LYS A 311 17.81 2.22 -6.52
C LYS A 311 18.11 3.48 -7.32
#